data_AF-A0A2W4S7G4-F1
#
_entry.id   AF-A0A2W4S7G4-F1
#
_cell.length_a   1.000
_cell.length_b   1.000
_cell.length_c   1.000
_cell.angle_alpha   90.00
_cell.angle_beta   90.00
_cell.angle_gamma   90.00
#
_symmetry.space_group_name_H-M   'P 1'
#
loop_
_entity.id
_entity.type
_entity.pdbx_description
1 polymer ?
#
loop_
_entity_poly.entity_id
_entity_poly.type
_entity_poly.pdbx_seq_one_letter_code
_entity_poly.pdbx_strand_id
1 'polypeptide(L)'
;MPFSTQQVRLTLLALLSAALVAGCTVDARVPAPDPADGPAVESPAAVEPEPEPEPEPATGKTGGAEPSGEDEVQLVADPTAIDVLVNKRYALPPDYVPPDLVEPNVRFIFDEWHERRLMRAEAAAALEEMFAAAEEDGIYLAGVSGYRSYEYQEMLYTSYVSTDGPELADRYSARPGHSEHQTGLAMDVSGSTGECAAEECFAGTPEAEWLAAHAHEFGFIIRYPEGKEHITGYMYEPWHVRYLGKDLARAVYESGLTYEEYVQRHR
;
A
#
# COMPACT_ATOMS: atom_id res chain seq x y z
N MET A 1 30.42 -19.27 -60.46
CA MET A 1 31.09 -19.01 -59.17
C MET A 1 30.43 -19.85 -58.10
N PRO A 2 31.05 -20.94 -57.63
CA PRO A 2 30.55 -21.74 -56.50
C PRO A 2 31.46 -21.57 -55.29
N PHE A 3 30.90 -21.55 -54.08
CA PHE A 3 31.47 -21.94 -52.77
C PHE A 3 30.44 -21.46 -51.73
N SER A 4 30.13 -22.10 -50.62
CA SER A 4 30.24 -23.47 -50.12
C SER A 4 29.58 -23.39 -48.75
N THR A 5 28.65 -24.28 -48.48
CA THR A 5 27.96 -24.45 -47.20
C THR A 5 28.93 -24.91 -46.12
N GLN A 6 28.91 -24.32 -44.92
CA GLN A 6 29.38 -25.01 -43.72
C GLN A 6 28.57 -24.59 -42.50
N GLN A 7 27.80 -25.55 -42.00
CA GLN A 7 27.12 -25.54 -40.70
C GLN A 7 28.15 -25.61 -39.58
N VAL A 8 28.00 -24.81 -38.53
CA VAL A 8 28.71 -24.99 -37.25
C VAL A 8 27.70 -25.47 -36.22
N ARG A 9 28.06 -26.56 -35.56
CA ARG A 9 27.24 -27.41 -34.70
C ARG A 9 27.14 -26.86 -33.28
N LEU A 10 25.93 -26.91 -32.73
CA LEU A 10 25.64 -26.85 -31.29
C LEU A 10 26.35 -28.02 -30.58
N THR A 11 27.02 -27.74 -29.45
CA THR A 11 27.50 -28.78 -28.55
C THR A 11 26.84 -28.57 -27.18
N LEU A 12 25.85 -29.40 -26.88
CA LEU A 12 25.23 -29.57 -25.57
C LEU A 12 26.13 -30.56 -24.78
N LEU A 13 26.61 -30.17 -23.60
CA LEU A 13 27.19 -31.13 -22.65
C LEU A 13 26.19 -31.37 -21.51
N ALA A 14 25.55 -32.53 -21.55
CA ALA A 14 24.86 -33.13 -20.42
C ALA A 14 25.82 -34.11 -19.74
N LEU A 15 26.07 -33.95 -18.44
CA LEU A 15 26.78 -34.93 -17.62
C LEU A 15 25.79 -35.60 -16.68
N LEU A 16 25.33 -36.79 -17.09
CA LEU A 16 24.73 -37.79 -16.23
C LEU A 16 25.87 -38.63 -15.63
N SER A 17 25.96 -38.72 -14.30
CA SER A 17 26.77 -39.73 -13.63
C SER A 17 25.90 -40.43 -12.58
N ALA A 18 25.55 -41.68 -12.87
CA ALA A 18 24.95 -42.60 -11.92
C ALA A 18 26.01 -43.62 -11.50
N ALA A 19 26.25 -43.77 -10.20
CA ALA A 19 26.97 -44.90 -9.64
C ALA A 19 26.26 -45.36 -8.36
N LEU A 20 25.75 -46.59 -8.43
CA LEU A 20 25.12 -47.36 -7.36
C LEU A 20 26.21 -48.24 -6.72
N VAL A 21 26.47 -48.14 -5.41
CA VAL A 21 26.92 -49.28 -4.59
C VAL A 21 26.33 -49.15 -3.18
N ALA A 22 25.84 -50.28 -2.70
CA ALA A 22 25.03 -50.48 -1.51
C ALA A 22 25.80 -50.47 -0.18
N GLY A 23 25.08 -50.07 0.88
CA GLY A 23 25.00 -50.80 2.14
C GLY A 23 25.98 -50.43 3.26
N CYS A 24 25.49 -49.67 4.25
CA CYS A 24 25.67 -49.96 5.68
C CYS A 24 24.63 -49.15 6.48
N THR A 25 23.80 -49.87 7.23
CA THR A 25 22.73 -49.37 8.09
C THR A 25 23.28 -48.74 9.37
N VAL A 26 22.87 -47.52 9.71
CA VAL A 26 22.79 -47.06 11.10
C VAL A 26 21.53 -46.21 11.24
N ASP A 27 20.57 -46.76 11.97
CA ASP A 27 19.33 -46.13 12.37
C ASP A 27 19.65 -45.11 13.48
N ALA A 28 19.48 -43.82 13.20
CA ALA A 28 19.61 -42.76 14.20
C ALA A 28 18.54 -41.69 13.93
N ARG A 29 17.39 -41.93 14.55
CA ARG A 29 16.27 -41.02 14.73
C ARG A 29 16.77 -39.76 15.45
N VAL A 30 16.83 -38.63 14.76
CA VAL A 30 17.12 -37.32 15.37
C VAL A 30 15.79 -36.70 15.84
N PRO A 31 15.59 -36.47 17.14
CA PRO A 31 14.44 -35.75 17.65
C PRO A 31 14.61 -34.24 17.54
N ALA A 32 13.50 -33.52 17.36
CA ALA A 32 13.42 -32.07 17.41
C ALA A 32 13.73 -31.53 18.82
N PRO A 33 14.34 -30.33 18.95
CA PRO A 33 14.61 -29.75 20.26
C PRO A 33 13.34 -29.19 20.93
N ASP A 34 13.12 -29.64 22.17
CA ASP A 34 12.16 -29.09 23.15
C ASP A 34 12.74 -27.80 23.79
N PRO A 35 11.92 -26.79 24.13
CA PRO A 35 12.37 -25.52 24.65
C PRO A 35 12.35 -25.54 26.19
N ALA A 36 13.49 -25.77 26.84
CA ALA A 36 13.70 -25.43 28.25
C ALA A 36 15.19 -25.55 28.65
N ASP A 37 15.90 -24.42 28.72
CA ASP A 37 16.74 -24.05 29.87
C ASP A 37 17.49 -22.73 29.60
N GLY A 38 17.09 -21.68 30.31
CA GLY A 38 17.80 -20.41 30.44
C GLY A 38 17.80 -20.01 31.91
N PRO A 39 18.87 -19.38 32.44
CA PRO A 39 19.09 -19.27 33.87
C PRO A 39 18.13 -18.27 34.53
N ALA A 40 17.71 -18.63 35.74
CA ALA A 40 16.89 -17.82 36.62
C ALA A 40 17.59 -16.51 37.01
N VAL A 41 16.90 -15.38 36.84
CA VAL A 41 17.25 -14.09 37.41
C VAL A 41 16.19 -13.75 38.46
N GLU A 42 16.66 -13.43 39.67
CA GLU A 42 15.85 -13.19 40.86
C GLU A 42 14.89 -12.00 40.72
N SER A 43 13.70 -12.20 41.28
CA SER A 43 12.59 -11.25 41.36
C SER A 43 12.78 -10.29 42.55
N PRO A 44 12.71 -8.97 42.38
CA PRO A 44 12.55 -8.06 43.52
C PRO A 44 11.08 -7.97 43.95
N ALA A 45 10.91 -7.92 45.27
CA ALA A 45 9.65 -8.02 46.01
C ALA A 45 8.61 -6.94 45.68
N ALA A 46 7.35 -7.34 45.84
CA ALA A 46 6.16 -6.52 45.73
C ALA A 46 6.17 -5.32 46.70
N VAL A 47 5.85 -4.15 46.17
CA VAL A 47 5.47 -2.96 46.95
C VAL A 47 3.96 -2.81 46.77
N GLU A 48 3.23 -2.81 47.89
CA GLU A 48 1.78 -2.59 47.94
C GLU A 48 1.41 -1.19 47.43
N PRO A 49 0.29 -1.02 46.71
CA PRO A 49 -0.16 0.30 46.26
C PRO A 49 -0.80 1.08 47.43
N GLU A 50 -0.36 2.32 47.62
CA GLU A 50 -1.06 3.32 48.45
C GLU A 50 -2.39 3.72 47.80
N PRO A 51 -3.44 4.02 48.60
CA PRO A 51 -4.75 4.42 48.08
C PRO A 51 -4.73 5.85 47.50
N GLU A 52 -5.26 6.01 46.29
CA GLU A 52 -5.50 7.30 45.65
C GLU A 52 -6.55 8.13 46.42
N PRO A 53 -6.41 9.46 46.48
CA PRO A 53 -7.42 10.34 47.06
C PRO A 53 -8.63 10.53 46.13
N GLU A 54 -9.83 10.50 46.71
CA GLU A 54 -11.10 10.83 46.04
C GLU A 54 -11.11 12.27 45.52
N PRO A 55 -11.70 12.55 44.33
CA PRO A 55 -11.82 13.91 43.83
C PRO A 55 -13.02 14.64 44.46
N GLU A 56 -12.77 15.80 45.08
CA GLU A 56 -13.79 16.79 45.41
C GLU A 56 -14.30 17.55 44.17
N PRO A 57 -15.56 18.05 44.18
CA PRO A 57 -16.22 18.56 42.98
C PRO A 57 -15.85 20.03 42.71
N ALA A 58 -15.31 20.30 41.53
CA ALA A 58 -15.13 21.67 41.03
C ALA A 58 -16.02 21.91 39.80
N THR A 59 -17.08 22.66 40.05
CA THR A 59 -17.89 23.37 39.04
C THR A 59 -17.02 24.29 38.19
N GLY A 60 -17.10 24.17 36.87
CA GLY A 60 -16.50 25.12 35.94
C GLY A 60 -16.80 24.75 34.48
N LYS A 61 -17.81 25.41 33.91
CA LYS A 61 -18.21 25.41 32.48
C LYS A 61 -17.16 24.85 31.51
N THR A 62 -17.35 23.59 31.10
CA THR A 62 -16.84 23.08 29.83
C THR A 62 -17.76 23.56 28.73
N GLY A 63 -17.38 24.66 28.07
CA GLY A 63 -17.71 24.83 26.66
C GLY A 63 -16.83 23.87 25.88
N GLY A 64 -17.22 22.59 25.86
CA GLY A 64 -16.69 21.65 24.90
C GLY A 64 -17.09 22.18 23.53
N ALA A 65 -16.12 22.67 22.76
CA ALA A 65 -16.30 22.76 21.33
C ALA A 65 -16.34 21.31 20.85
N GLU A 66 -17.55 20.76 20.80
CA GLU A 66 -17.87 19.67 19.88
C GLU A 66 -17.33 20.07 18.51
N PRO A 67 -16.68 19.17 17.75
CA PRO A 67 -16.40 19.44 16.36
C PRO A 67 -17.74 19.60 15.65
N SER A 68 -18.10 20.86 15.43
CA SER A 68 -19.29 21.25 14.69
C SER A 68 -19.06 20.91 13.21
N GLY A 69 -19.70 19.84 12.74
CA GLY A 69 -19.87 19.53 11.33
C GLY A 69 -19.58 18.07 11.00
N GLU A 70 -20.57 17.18 11.17
CA GLU A 70 -20.64 15.99 10.33
C GLU A 70 -20.93 16.48 8.91
N ASP A 71 -19.90 16.69 8.09
CA ASP A 71 -20.10 16.92 6.66
C ASP A 71 -20.78 15.67 6.10
N GLU A 72 -22.02 15.82 5.64
CA GLU A 72 -22.86 14.75 5.09
C GLU A 72 -22.09 13.96 4.02
N VAL A 73 -22.01 12.63 4.20
CA VAL A 73 -21.39 11.73 3.23
C VAL A 73 -22.20 11.74 1.94
N GLN A 74 -21.54 11.97 0.81
CA GLN A 74 -22.14 12.06 -0.52
C GLN A 74 -21.65 10.91 -1.39
N LEU A 75 -22.55 10.26 -2.11
CA LEU A 75 -22.16 9.33 -3.17
C LEU A 75 -21.59 10.11 -4.37
N VAL A 76 -20.52 9.61 -4.96
CA VAL A 76 -19.97 10.19 -6.20
C VAL A 76 -20.98 10.02 -7.34
N ALA A 77 -21.09 11.05 -8.19
CA ALA A 77 -22.05 11.05 -9.30
C ALA A 77 -21.63 10.12 -10.44
N ASP A 78 -20.33 10.06 -10.73
CA ASP A 78 -19.74 9.17 -11.74
C ASP A 78 -18.53 8.45 -11.14
N PRO A 79 -18.69 7.19 -10.67
CA PRO A 79 -17.59 6.42 -10.11
C PRO A 79 -16.56 5.98 -11.18
N THR A 80 -16.89 6.09 -12.46
CA THR A 80 -16.02 5.67 -13.58
C THR A 80 -15.09 6.78 -14.08
N ALA A 81 -15.32 8.02 -13.66
CA ALA A 81 -14.49 9.16 -14.03
C ALA A 81 -13.05 8.99 -13.49
N ILE A 82 -12.04 9.24 -14.33
CA ILE A 82 -10.62 9.16 -13.92
C ILE A 82 -10.30 10.17 -12.81
N ASP A 83 -10.94 11.34 -12.88
CA ASP A 83 -10.82 12.44 -11.93
C ASP A 83 -11.85 12.35 -10.78
N VAL A 84 -12.46 11.19 -10.54
CA VAL A 84 -13.39 11.03 -9.41
C VAL A 84 -12.69 11.33 -8.08
N LEU A 85 -13.27 12.23 -7.27
CA LEU A 85 -12.80 12.50 -5.92
C LEU A 85 -13.47 11.53 -4.95
N VAL A 86 -12.68 10.65 -4.33
CA VAL A 86 -13.11 9.72 -3.28
C VAL A 86 -12.30 10.05 -2.03
N ASN A 87 -12.98 10.29 -0.91
CA ASN A 87 -12.36 10.64 0.36
C ASN A 87 -13.37 10.47 1.50
N LYS A 88 -13.08 10.96 2.72
CA LYS A 88 -13.97 10.85 3.90
C LYS A 88 -15.38 11.42 3.68
N ARG A 89 -15.59 12.32 2.70
CA ARG A 89 -16.88 12.94 2.38
C ARG A 89 -17.54 12.35 1.14
N TYR A 90 -16.76 11.92 0.15
CA TYR A 90 -17.28 11.39 -1.12
C TYR A 90 -17.03 9.89 -1.22
N ALA A 91 -18.11 9.10 -1.19
CA ALA A 91 -18.07 7.64 -1.21
C ALA A 91 -18.47 7.06 -2.57
N LEU A 92 -17.86 5.92 -2.91
CA LEU A 92 -18.28 5.06 -4.00
C LEU A 92 -19.51 4.22 -3.61
N PRO A 93 -20.36 3.84 -4.58
CA PRO A 93 -21.40 2.84 -4.35
C PRO A 93 -20.79 1.52 -3.86
N PRO A 94 -21.42 0.80 -2.91
CA PRO A 94 -20.91 -0.47 -2.42
C PRO A 94 -20.71 -1.54 -3.50
N ASP A 95 -21.56 -1.53 -4.53
CA ASP A 95 -21.54 -2.49 -5.65
C ASP A 95 -20.65 -2.04 -6.82
N TYR A 96 -19.95 -0.91 -6.69
CA TYR A 96 -19.08 -0.42 -7.75
C TYR A 96 -17.82 -1.28 -7.87
N VAL A 97 -17.65 -1.86 -9.06
CA VAL A 97 -16.45 -2.55 -9.53
C VAL A 97 -16.07 -1.95 -10.90
N PRO A 98 -14.83 -1.48 -11.11
CA PRO A 98 -14.42 -0.95 -12.39
C PRO A 98 -14.51 -2.02 -13.50
N PRO A 99 -15.05 -1.68 -14.69
CA PRO A 99 -15.31 -2.67 -15.74
C PRO A 99 -14.04 -3.10 -16.51
N ASP A 100 -12.92 -2.42 -16.29
CA ASP A 100 -11.69 -2.49 -17.09
C ASP A 100 -10.45 -2.83 -16.23
N LEU A 101 -10.64 -3.59 -15.15
CA LEU A 101 -9.54 -4.08 -14.31
C LEU A 101 -8.65 -5.06 -15.05
N VAL A 102 -7.34 -4.83 -14.99
CA VAL A 102 -6.27 -5.69 -15.52
C VAL A 102 -5.12 -5.77 -14.54
N GLU A 103 -4.29 -6.80 -14.67
CA GLU A 103 -3.02 -6.90 -13.94
C GLU A 103 -1.94 -6.16 -14.75
N PRO A 104 -1.32 -5.08 -14.23
CA PRO A 104 -0.20 -4.41 -14.88
C PRO A 104 1.02 -5.35 -14.89
N ASN A 105 1.80 -5.28 -15.96
CA ASN A 105 3.04 -6.02 -16.12
C ASN A 105 4.20 -5.35 -15.35
N VAL A 106 4.07 -5.31 -14.02
CA VAL A 106 5.08 -4.79 -13.09
C VAL A 106 5.43 -5.81 -12.01
N ARG A 107 6.53 -5.58 -11.31
CA ARG A 107 6.89 -6.36 -10.12
C ARG A 107 5.88 -6.11 -9.00
N PHE A 108 5.53 -7.13 -8.25
CA PHE A 108 4.78 -7.05 -6.99
C PHE A 108 5.59 -7.74 -5.88
N ILE A 109 5.32 -7.39 -4.62
CA ILE A 109 6.00 -8.00 -3.45
C ILE A 109 5.50 -9.42 -3.11
N PHE A 110 4.59 -9.95 -3.92
CA PHE A 110 4.02 -11.29 -3.81
C PHE A 110 3.75 -11.82 -5.22
N ASP A 111 3.67 -13.15 -5.38
CA ASP A 111 3.51 -13.80 -6.70
C ASP A 111 2.09 -14.33 -6.92
N GLU A 112 1.35 -14.58 -5.83
CA GLU A 112 0.02 -15.15 -5.89
C GLU A 112 -0.97 -14.18 -6.53
N TRP A 113 -1.90 -14.72 -7.31
CA TRP A 113 -3.01 -13.93 -7.79
C TRP A 113 -3.84 -13.39 -6.61
N HIS A 114 -4.09 -12.08 -6.63
CA HIS A 114 -4.94 -11.37 -5.68
C HIS A 114 -5.55 -10.16 -6.39
N GLU A 115 -6.75 -9.72 -5.98
CA GLU A 115 -7.38 -8.51 -6.54
C GLU A 115 -6.52 -7.24 -6.37
N ARG A 116 -5.59 -7.26 -5.43
CA ARG A 116 -4.63 -6.19 -5.13
C ARG A 116 -3.55 -6.05 -6.20
N ARG A 117 -3.51 -6.95 -7.18
CA ARG A 117 -2.66 -6.81 -8.35
C ARG A 117 -3.36 -6.06 -9.47
N LEU A 118 -4.66 -5.76 -9.34
CA LEU A 118 -5.43 -5.19 -10.42
C LEU A 118 -5.43 -3.66 -10.38
N MET A 119 -5.48 -3.04 -11.54
CA MET A 119 -5.77 -1.61 -11.74
C MET A 119 -6.65 -1.45 -12.97
N ARG A 120 -7.30 -0.31 -13.12
CA ARG A 120 -7.94 0.04 -14.39
C ARG A 120 -6.90 0.11 -15.51
N ALA A 121 -7.25 -0.36 -16.70
CA ALA A 121 -6.31 -0.54 -17.81
C ALA A 121 -5.47 0.69 -18.15
N GLU A 122 -6.05 1.90 -18.11
CA GLU A 122 -5.32 3.14 -18.38
C GLU A 122 -4.25 3.44 -17.29
N ALA A 123 -4.62 3.28 -16.02
CA ALA A 123 -3.69 3.44 -14.90
C ALA A 123 -2.63 2.33 -14.88
N ALA A 124 -3.00 1.10 -15.23
CA ALA A 124 -2.07 -0.03 -15.35
C ALA A 124 -0.96 0.25 -16.37
N ALA A 125 -1.33 0.70 -17.58
CA ALA A 125 -0.36 1.06 -18.61
C ALA A 125 0.56 2.21 -18.19
N ALA A 126 0.00 3.22 -17.51
CA ALA A 126 0.80 4.31 -16.96
C ALA A 126 1.75 3.85 -15.84
N LEU A 127 1.34 2.89 -15.01
CA LEU A 127 2.17 2.31 -13.96
C LEU A 127 3.35 1.55 -14.55
N GLU A 128 3.13 0.80 -15.64
CA GLU A 128 4.20 0.12 -16.39
C GLU A 128 5.23 1.12 -16.94
N GLU A 129 4.78 2.23 -17.53
CA GLU A 129 5.67 3.32 -17.98
C GLU A 129 6.48 3.92 -16.83
N MET A 130 5.83 4.20 -15.69
CA MET A 130 6.47 4.76 -14.51
C MET A 130 7.53 3.82 -13.93
N PHE A 131 7.23 2.52 -13.83
CA PHE A 131 8.16 1.53 -13.30
C PHE A 131 9.36 1.32 -14.23
N ALA A 132 9.13 1.32 -15.55
CA ALA A 132 10.22 1.24 -16.52
C ALA A 132 11.16 2.45 -16.42
N ALA A 133 10.63 3.66 -16.28
CA ALA A 133 11.43 4.87 -16.10
C ALA A 133 12.20 4.87 -14.79
N ALA A 134 11.59 4.41 -13.68
CA ALA A 134 12.29 4.26 -12.41
C ALA A 134 13.49 3.31 -12.55
N GLU A 135 13.31 2.17 -13.25
CA GLU A 135 14.39 1.21 -13.47
C GLU A 135 15.54 1.79 -14.32
N GLU A 136 15.25 2.68 -15.28
CA GLU A 136 16.27 3.42 -16.04
C GLU A 136 17.13 4.31 -15.14
N ASP A 137 16.56 4.86 -14.07
CA ASP A 137 17.25 5.64 -13.03
C ASP A 137 17.89 4.78 -11.93
N GLY A 138 17.80 3.45 -12.04
CA GLY A 138 18.32 2.50 -11.06
C GLY A 138 17.46 2.35 -9.81
N ILE A 139 16.20 2.80 -9.86
CA ILE A 139 15.18 2.68 -8.82
C ILE A 139 14.26 1.51 -9.15
N TYR A 140 14.22 0.49 -8.29
CA TYR A 140 13.46 -0.73 -8.56
C TYR A 140 12.20 -0.78 -7.70
N LEU A 141 11.07 -0.41 -8.29
CA LEU A 141 9.77 -0.39 -7.61
C LEU A 141 9.08 -1.77 -7.61
N ALA A 142 8.13 -1.94 -6.70
CA ALA A 142 7.19 -3.05 -6.65
C ALA A 142 5.80 -2.59 -6.19
N GLY A 143 4.75 -3.15 -6.80
CA GLY A 143 3.38 -2.98 -6.37
C GLY A 143 3.09 -3.73 -5.07
N VAL A 144 2.31 -3.10 -4.19
CA VAL A 144 1.91 -3.61 -2.88
C VAL A 144 0.41 -3.86 -2.84
N SER A 145 -0.39 -2.87 -3.29
CA SER A 145 -1.85 -2.97 -3.27
C SER A 145 -2.52 -2.00 -4.25
N GLY A 146 -3.06 -2.54 -5.34
CA GLY A 146 -3.91 -1.87 -6.31
C GLY A 146 -5.39 -1.91 -5.90
N TYR A 147 -6.23 -2.47 -6.74
CA TYR A 147 -7.68 -2.56 -6.51
C TYR A 147 -8.02 -3.34 -5.23
N ARG A 148 -9.00 -2.81 -4.50
CA ARG A 148 -9.63 -3.45 -3.34
C ARG A 148 -11.14 -3.34 -3.49
N SER A 149 -11.83 -4.47 -3.43
CA SER A 149 -13.29 -4.49 -3.41
C SER A 149 -13.84 -3.79 -2.16
N TYR A 150 -15.11 -3.37 -2.22
CA TYR A 150 -15.80 -2.81 -1.06
C TYR A 150 -15.77 -3.79 0.11
N GLU A 151 -16.03 -5.07 -0.14
CA GLU A 151 -16.05 -6.13 0.86
C GLU A 151 -14.66 -6.36 1.47
N TYR A 152 -13.60 -6.32 0.65
CA TYR A 152 -12.24 -6.42 1.16
C TYR A 152 -11.87 -5.23 2.04
N GLN A 153 -12.28 -4.02 1.66
CA GLN A 153 -12.10 -2.83 2.47
C GLN A 153 -12.88 -2.93 3.80
N GLU A 154 -14.09 -3.49 3.80
CA GLU A 154 -14.88 -3.72 5.01
C GLU A 154 -14.21 -4.69 5.98
N MET A 155 -13.68 -5.80 5.47
CA MET A 155 -12.91 -6.75 6.28
C MET A 155 -11.67 -6.09 6.90
N LEU A 156 -10.90 -5.34 6.12
CA LEU A 156 -9.71 -4.63 6.61
C LEU A 156 -10.07 -3.59 7.67
N TYR A 157 -11.01 -2.70 7.37
CA TYR A 157 -11.42 -1.64 8.28
C TYR A 157 -11.93 -2.23 9.61
N THR A 158 -12.76 -3.28 9.54
CA THR A 158 -13.28 -3.96 10.74
C THR A 158 -12.15 -4.57 11.57
N SER A 159 -11.15 -5.18 10.93
CA SER A 159 -9.97 -5.71 11.62
C SER A 159 -9.21 -4.62 12.35
N TYR A 160 -8.95 -3.48 11.70
CA TYR A 160 -8.22 -2.37 12.30
C TYR A 160 -8.99 -1.72 13.45
N VAL A 161 -10.30 -1.51 13.31
CA VAL A 161 -11.16 -1.04 14.40
C VAL A 161 -11.10 -2.00 15.60
N SER A 162 -11.07 -3.31 15.35
CA SER A 162 -10.98 -4.30 16.42
C SER A 162 -9.63 -4.30 17.13
N THR A 163 -8.55 -3.93 16.46
CA THR A 163 -7.19 -3.94 17.03
C THR A 163 -6.84 -2.62 17.71
N ASP A 164 -7.13 -1.50 17.04
CA ASP A 164 -6.61 -0.17 17.38
C ASP A 164 -7.69 0.82 17.83
N GLY A 165 -8.96 0.45 17.70
CA GLY A 165 -10.10 1.33 17.93
C GLY A 165 -10.45 2.20 16.72
N PRO A 166 -11.70 2.69 16.64
CA PRO A 166 -12.19 3.39 15.47
C PRO A 166 -11.48 4.72 15.19
N GLU A 167 -11.12 5.48 16.23
CA GLU A 167 -10.48 6.79 16.07
C GLU A 167 -9.10 6.68 15.42
N LEU A 168 -8.31 5.66 15.79
CA LEU A 168 -6.99 5.45 15.22
C LEU A 168 -7.08 4.81 13.83
N ALA A 169 -7.94 3.80 13.66
CA ALA A 169 -8.19 3.16 12.37
C ALA A 169 -8.64 4.17 11.30
N ASP A 170 -9.46 5.16 11.66
CA ASP A 170 -9.92 6.19 10.73
C ASP A 170 -8.79 7.09 10.19
N ARG A 171 -7.61 7.14 10.82
CA ARG A 171 -6.48 7.98 10.34
C ARG A 171 -5.71 7.35 9.19
N TYR A 172 -5.62 6.02 9.14
CA TYR A 172 -4.79 5.27 8.19
C TYR A 172 -5.59 4.28 7.34
N SER A 173 -6.85 4.02 7.68
CA SER A 173 -7.71 3.12 6.93
C SER A 173 -8.97 3.84 6.47
N ALA A 174 -9.28 3.65 5.20
CA ALA A 174 -10.53 4.14 4.63
C ALA A 174 -11.70 3.27 5.09
N ARG A 175 -12.82 3.92 5.40
CA ARG A 175 -14.10 3.22 5.53
C ARG A 175 -14.49 2.60 4.18
N PRO A 176 -15.28 1.52 4.15
CA PRO A 176 -15.80 0.96 2.90
C PRO A 176 -16.50 2.03 2.05
N GLY A 177 -16.25 2.04 0.74
CA GLY A 177 -16.73 3.09 -0.17
C GLY A 177 -15.88 4.37 -0.16
N HIS A 178 -15.06 4.62 0.85
CA HIS A 178 -14.20 5.82 0.94
C HIS A 178 -12.73 5.57 0.56
N SER A 179 -12.42 4.35 0.09
CA SER A 179 -11.07 3.94 -0.32
C SER A 179 -10.86 4.22 -1.80
N GLU A 180 -9.81 4.96 -2.15
CA GLU A 180 -9.46 5.17 -3.56
C GLU A 180 -9.07 3.86 -4.25
N HIS A 181 -8.65 2.82 -3.53
CA HIS A 181 -8.36 1.52 -4.13
C HIS A 181 -9.57 0.88 -4.80
N GLN A 182 -10.79 1.15 -4.34
CA GLN A 182 -12.01 0.64 -5.00
C GLN A 182 -12.21 1.26 -6.39
N THR A 183 -11.59 2.41 -6.68
CA THR A 183 -11.60 2.99 -8.04
C THR A 183 -10.76 2.18 -9.04
N GLY A 184 -9.81 1.37 -8.56
CA GLY A 184 -8.76 0.76 -9.39
C GLY A 184 -7.78 1.78 -9.99
N LEU A 185 -7.78 3.03 -9.51
CA LEU A 185 -6.88 4.10 -9.95
C LEU A 185 -5.77 4.40 -8.92
N ALA A 186 -5.77 3.72 -7.77
CA ALA A 186 -4.73 3.83 -6.76
C ALA A 186 -3.83 2.59 -6.73
N MET A 187 -2.55 2.79 -6.42
CA MET A 187 -1.59 1.72 -6.15
C MET A 187 -0.71 2.13 -4.97
N ASP A 188 -0.60 1.25 -3.99
CA ASP A 188 0.47 1.34 -3.00
C ASP A 188 1.75 0.75 -3.62
N VAL A 189 2.86 1.48 -3.54
CA VAL A 189 4.15 1.12 -4.15
C VAL A 189 5.24 1.09 -3.07
N SER A 190 6.17 0.15 -3.18
CA SER A 190 7.39 0.08 -2.37
C SER A 190 8.63 -0.11 -3.25
N GLY A 191 9.80 -0.24 -2.62
CA GLY A 191 10.96 -0.82 -3.29
C GLY A 191 10.80 -2.32 -3.53
N SER A 192 11.62 -2.85 -4.43
CA SER A 192 11.55 -4.25 -4.89
C SER A 192 11.80 -5.31 -3.82
N THR A 193 12.39 -4.92 -2.69
CA THR A 193 12.57 -5.80 -1.52
C THR A 193 11.29 -5.96 -0.70
N GLY A 194 10.33 -5.05 -0.85
CA GLY A 194 9.13 -4.97 -0.01
C GLY A 194 9.39 -4.45 1.41
N GLU A 195 10.62 -4.02 1.73
CA GLU A 195 10.90 -3.35 3.00
C GLU A 195 10.07 -2.06 3.11
N CYS A 196 9.46 -1.85 4.27
CA CYS A 196 8.56 -0.72 4.54
C CYS A 196 7.36 -0.61 3.57
N ALA A 197 6.89 -1.73 2.99
CA ALA A 197 5.74 -1.71 2.11
C ALA A 197 4.48 -1.20 2.81
N ALA A 198 3.95 -0.06 2.35
CA ALA A 198 2.82 0.65 2.96
C ALA A 198 3.03 1.03 4.44
N GLU A 199 4.26 1.39 4.81
CA GLU A 199 4.63 1.81 6.16
C GLU A 199 5.37 3.16 6.17
N GLU A 200 5.30 3.89 7.29
CA GLU A 200 5.94 5.21 7.45
C GLU A 200 7.44 5.21 7.12
N CYS A 201 8.15 4.10 7.40
CA CYS A 201 9.58 3.99 7.12
C CYS A 201 9.94 3.96 5.63
N PHE A 202 8.95 3.91 4.72
CA PHE A 202 9.16 4.11 3.29
C PHE A 202 9.57 5.57 2.99
N ALA A 203 9.15 6.52 3.83
CA ALA A 203 9.57 7.91 3.73
C ALA A 203 11.10 8.03 3.81
N GLY A 204 11.70 8.79 2.89
CA GLY A 204 13.16 9.00 2.83
C GLY A 204 13.94 7.86 2.20
N THR A 205 13.27 6.84 1.66
CA THR A 205 13.92 5.88 0.74
C THR A 205 14.15 6.52 -0.64
N PRO A 206 15.15 6.08 -1.41
CA PRO A 206 15.35 6.53 -2.78
C PRO A 206 14.10 6.34 -3.66
N GLU A 207 13.35 5.26 -3.46
CA GLU A 207 12.11 4.96 -4.15
C GLU A 207 11.01 5.98 -3.85
N ALA A 208 10.80 6.32 -2.57
CA ALA A 208 9.81 7.33 -2.19
C ALA A 208 10.17 8.72 -2.71
N GLU A 209 11.45 9.10 -2.65
CA GLU A 209 11.94 10.36 -3.19
C GLU A 209 11.75 10.44 -4.71
N TRP A 210 12.03 9.35 -5.43
CA TRP A 210 11.83 9.25 -6.87
C TRP A 210 10.34 9.38 -7.23
N LEU A 211 9.45 8.66 -6.54
CA LEU A 211 8.01 8.75 -6.76
C LEU A 211 7.50 10.18 -6.54
N ALA A 212 7.92 10.81 -5.44
CA ALA A 212 7.54 12.20 -5.14
C ALA A 212 8.02 13.19 -6.21
N ALA A 213 9.15 12.93 -6.86
CA ALA A 213 9.66 13.78 -7.93
C ALA A 213 8.99 13.51 -9.29
N HIS A 214 8.69 12.24 -9.63
CA HIS A 214 8.43 11.84 -11.01
C HIS A 214 7.04 11.25 -11.28
N ALA A 215 6.27 10.82 -10.27
CA ALA A 215 4.99 10.14 -10.48
C ALA A 215 4.01 10.94 -11.38
N HIS A 216 4.02 12.27 -11.25
CA HIS A 216 3.15 13.18 -12.00
C HIS A 216 3.39 13.17 -13.51
N GLU A 217 4.60 12.85 -13.95
CA GLU A 217 4.97 12.74 -15.37
C GLU A 217 4.22 11.58 -16.05
N PHE A 218 3.83 10.57 -15.26
CA PHE A 218 3.11 9.38 -15.71
C PHE A 218 1.61 9.45 -15.44
N GLY A 219 1.12 10.53 -14.83
CA GLY A 219 -0.30 10.70 -14.49
C GLY A 219 -0.66 10.31 -13.07
N PHE A 220 0.33 10.13 -12.19
CA PHE A 220 0.12 9.79 -10.77
C PHE A 220 0.46 10.97 -9.85
N ILE A 221 -0.23 11.09 -8.73
CA ILE A 221 0.17 12.00 -7.64
C ILE A 221 0.47 11.21 -6.38
N ILE A 222 1.33 11.75 -5.51
CA ILE A 222 1.36 11.33 -4.10
C ILE A 222 0.08 11.86 -3.46
N ARG A 223 -0.85 10.95 -3.16
CA ARG A 223 -2.24 11.32 -2.85
C ARG A 223 -2.41 12.00 -1.49
N TYR A 224 -1.61 11.57 -0.52
CA TYR A 224 -1.67 12.02 0.87
C TYR A 224 -0.31 12.59 1.29
N PRO A 225 -0.02 13.87 0.97
CA PRO A 225 1.25 14.51 1.28
C PRO A 225 1.40 14.87 2.78
N GLU A 226 2.65 15.05 3.21
CA GLU A 226 3.00 15.39 4.59
C GLU A 226 2.34 16.71 5.05
N GLY A 227 1.86 16.74 6.30
CA GLY A 227 1.23 17.92 6.90
C GLY A 227 -0.17 18.26 6.38
N LYS A 228 -0.75 17.43 5.50
CA LYS A 228 -2.06 17.69 4.86
C LYS A 228 -3.20 16.79 5.37
N GLU A 229 -2.99 16.04 6.45
CA GLU A 229 -4.01 15.17 7.07
C GLU A 229 -5.31 15.91 7.41
N HIS A 230 -5.22 17.16 7.88
CA HIS A 230 -6.38 18.00 8.18
C HIS A 230 -7.24 18.38 6.95
N ILE A 231 -6.74 18.14 5.73
CA ILE A 231 -7.44 18.37 4.46
C ILE A 231 -7.89 17.05 3.85
N THR A 232 -7.00 16.08 3.75
CA THR A 232 -7.26 14.78 3.10
C THR A 232 -8.05 13.83 3.98
N GLY A 233 -7.92 13.97 5.30
CA GLY A 233 -8.44 13.03 6.31
C GLY A 233 -7.58 11.78 6.48
N TYR A 234 -6.38 11.74 5.89
CA TYR A 234 -5.44 10.61 5.97
C TYR A 234 -4.04 11.12 6.30
N MET A 235 -3.31 10.33 7.08
CA MET A 235 -1.90 10.59 7.40
C MET A 235 -1.02 10.63 6.15
N TYR A 236 0.26 11.00 6.32
CA TYR A 236 1.21 10.99 5.23
C TYR A 236 1.44 9.56 4.71
N GLU A 237 1.26 9.36 3.40
CA GLU A 237 1.44 8.06 2.74
C GLU A 237 2.33 8.22 1.48
N PRO A 238 3.67 8.21 1.61
CA PRO A 238 4.58 8.32 0.47
C PRO A 238 4.47 7.20 -0.57
N TRP A 239 3.88 6.07 -0.19
CA TRP A 239 3.70 4.90 -1.05
C TRP A 239 2.44 4.98 -1.91
N HIS A 240 1.46 5.81 -1.53
CA HIS A 240 0.13 5.78 -2.13
C HIS A 240 0.04 6.72 -3.34
N VAL A 241 0.09 6.13 -4.54
CA VAL A 241 -0.05 6.88 -5.79
C VAL A 241 -1.46 6.79 -6.34
N ARG A 242 -2.01 7.95 -6.76
CA ARG A 242 -3.34 8.06 -7.38
C ARG A 242 -3.23 8.53 -8.83
N TYR A 243 -3.78 7.74 -9.76
CA TYR A 243 -3.88 8.09 -11.17
C TYR A 243 -4.98 9.12 -11.44
N LEU A 244 -4.63 10.18 -12.16
CA LEU A 244 -5.52 11.26 -12.60
C LEU A 244 -5.41 11.55 -14.11
N GLY A 245 -4.57 10.80 -14.83
CA GLY A 245 -4.14 11.16 -16.18
C GLY A 245 -3.02 12.22 -16.16
N LYS A 246 -2.21 12.25 -17.22
CA LYS A 246 -0.96 13.04 -17.27
C LYS A 246 -1.18 14.54 -17.06
N ASP A 247 -2.20 15.13 -17.69
CA ASP A 247 -2.43 16.57 -17.62
C ASP A 247 -2.89 17.02 -16.23
N LEU A 248 -3.85 16.32 -15.63
CA LEU A 248 -4.37 16.67 -14.32
C LEU A 248 -3.36 16.38 -13.21
N ALA A 249 -2.68 15.22 -13.26
CA ALA A 249 -1.64 14.90 -12.27
C ALA A 249 -0.52 15.94 -12.26
N ARG A 250 -0.04 16.35 -13.44
CA ARG A 250 0.94 17.44 -13.57
C ARG A 250 0.41 18.75 -12.99
N ALA A 251 -0.83 19.13 -13.31
CA ALA A 251 -1.40 20.38 -12.82
C ALA A 251 -1.58 20.38 -11.28
N VAL A 252 -1.96 19.25 -10.69
CA VAL A 252 -2.05 19.07 -9.23
C VAL A 252 -0.65 19.17 -8.62
N TYR A 253 0.32 18.43 -9.16
CA TYR A 253 1.71 18.44 -8.70
C TYR A 253 2.33 19.85 -8.72
N GLU A 254 2.28 20.54 -9.86
CA GLU A 254 2.84 21.89 -10.04
C GLU A 254 2.18 22.94 -9.14
N SER A 255 0.92 22.72 -8.75
CA SER A 255 0.19 23.62 -7.86
C SER A 255 0.63 23.53 -6.39
N GLY A 256 1.25 22.43 -5.97
CA GLY A 256 1.57 22.14 -4.57
C GLY A 256 0.33 21.93 -3.67
N LEU A 257 -0.84 21.70 -4.27
CA LEU A 257 -2.10 21.47 -3.58
C LEU A 257 -2.38 19.98 -3.41
N THR A 258 -3.19 19.62 -2.42
CA THR A 258 -3.84 18.30 -2.42
C THR A 258 -4.86 18.21 -3.56
N TYR A 259 -5.32 16.99 -3.86
CA TYR A 259 -6.36 16.82 -4.85
C TYR A 259 -7.68 17.50 -4.46
N GLU A 260 -8.06 17.45 -3.17
CA GLU A 260 -9.19 18.19 -2.62
C GLU A 260 -9.09 19.70 -2.87
N GLU A 261 -7.96 20.30 -2.49
CA GLU A 261 -7.71 21.73 -2.67
C GLU A 261 -7.75 22.11 -4.16
N TYR A 262 -7.18 21.27 -5.02
CA TYR A 262 -7.16 21.50 -6.47
C TYR A 262 -8.59 21.50 -7.04
N VAL A 263 -9.37 20.45 -6.74
CA VAL A 263 -10.76 20.30 -7.20
C VAL A 263 -11.62 21.45 -6.67
N GLN A 264 -11.47 21.86 -5.42
CA GLN A 264 -12.24 22.97 -4.84
C GLN A 264 -11.98 24.30 -5.55
N ARG A 265 -10.74 24.55 -6.01
CA ARG A 265 -10.37 25.80 -6.70
C ARG A 265 -10.75 25.85 -8.18
N HIS A 266 -11.02 24.70 -8.79
CA HIS A 266 -11.25 24.56 -10.24
C HIS A 266 -12.61 23.94 -10.60
N ARG A 267 -13.53 23.88 -9.64
CA ARG A 267 -14.96 23.57 -9.86
C ARG A 267 -15.77 24.82 -10.17
#